data_AF-A0A1M3BLV5-F1
#
_entry.id   AF-A0A1M3BLV5-F1
#
_cell.length_a   1.000
_cell.length_b   1.000
_cell.length_c   1.000
_cell.angle_alpha   90.00
_cell.angle_beta   90.00
_cell.angle_gamma   90.00
#
_symmetry.space_group_name_H-M   'P 1'
#
loop_
_entity.id
_entity.type
_entity.pdbx_description
1 polymer ?
#
loop_
_entity_poly.entity_id
_entity_poly.type
_entity_poly.pdbx_seq_one_letter_code
_entity_poly.pdbx_strand_id
1 'polypeptide(L)' 'MPRISRKHQVTLPVDALEAAGLQPGDEVLIEAEGADRIVVHRASPDLAGALGVFDGLYEPGYLEDLRSEERS' A
#
# COMPACT_ATOMS: atom_id res chain seq x y z
N MET A 1 5.08 -23.83 2.00
CA MET A 1 4.31 -22.58 2.15
C MET A 1 4.95 -21.74 3.24
N PRO A 2 5.21 -20.45 3.01
CA PRO A 2 5.72 -19.55 4.04
C PRO A 2 4.72 -19.45 5.21
N ARG A 3 5.23 -19.28 6.43
CA ARG A 3 4.41 -19.09 7.64
C ARG A 3 4.81 -17.79 8.31
N ILE A 4 3.83 -17.00 8.73
CA ILE A 4 4.05 -15.80 9.53
C ILE A 4 4.54 -16.23 10.92
N SER A 5 5.74 -15.78 11.28
CA SER A 5 6.32 -16.04 12.59
C SER A 5 5.70 -15.15 13.68
N ARG A 6 6.00 -15.43 14.95
CA ARG A 6 5.59 -14.57 16.08
C ARG A 6 6.14 -13.14 16.01
N LYS A 7 7.19 -12.91 15.22
CA LYS A 7 7.76 -11.58 14.99
C LYS A 7 7.17 -10.90 13.76
N HIS A 8 6.07 -11.42 13.21
CA HIS A 8 5.43 -10.93 11.99
C HIS A 8 6.32 -11.00 10.74
N GLN A 9 7.34 -11.86 10.76
CA GLN A 9 8.19 -12.10 9.59
C GLN A 9 7.67 -13.28 8.77
N VAL A 10 7.73 -13.15 7.46
CA VAL A 10 7.50 -14.21 6.48
C VAL A 10 8.63 -14.20 5.46
N THR A 11 9.08 -15.38 5.04
CA THR A 11 10.05 -15.49 3.95
C THR A 11 9.33 -15.26 2.63
N LEU A 12 9.75 -14.22 1.90
CA LEU A 12 9.29 -13.99 0.53
C LEU A 12 10.04 -14.94 -0.42
N PRO A 13 9.33 -15.73 -1.23
CA PRO A 13 9.95 -16.52 -2.30
C PRO A 13 10.73 -15.65 -3.28
N VAL A 14 11.85 -16.18 -3.81
CA VAL A 14 12.74 -15.43 -4.72
C VAL A 14 12.04 -15.07 -6.03
N ASP A 15 11.29 -16.00 -6.59
CA ASP A 15 10.46 -15.81 -7.78
C ASP A 15 9.43 -14.69 -7.62
N ALA A 16 8.85 -14.55 -6.42
CA ALA A 16 7.92 -13.45 -6.13
C ALA A 16 8.64 -12.08 -6.06
N LEU A 17 9.85 -12.02 -5.49
CA LEU A 17 10.67 -10.80 -5.48
C LEU A 17 11.09 -10.39 -6.89
N GLU A 18 11.55 -11.35 -7.70
CA GLU A 18 11.95 -11.11 -9.09
C GLU A 18 10.79 -10.60 -9.94
N ALA A 19 9.62 -11.23 -9.83
CA ALA A 19 8.42 -10.79 -10.54
C ALA A 19 7.95 -9.39 -10.09
N ALA A 20 8.15 -9.04 -8.82
CA ALA A 20 7.85 -7.72 -8.27
C ALA A 20 8.95 -6.67 -8.56
N GLY A 21 10.09 -7.07 -9.14
CA GLY A 21 11.25 -6.20 -9.36
C GLY A 21 11.85 -5.65 -8.06
N LEU A 22 11.71 -6.37 -6.95
CA LEU A 22 12.28 -6.05 -5.64
C LEU A 22 13.57 -6.82 -5.41
N GLN A 23 14.50 -6.20 -4.69
CA GLN A 23 15.83 -6.74 -4.43
C GLN A 23 16.27 -6.48 -2.97
N PRO A 24 17.18 -7.31 -2.43
CA PRO A 24 17.73 -7.08 -1.10
C PRO A 24 18.36 -5.69 -0.97
N GLY A 25 18.00 -4.97 0.10
CA GLY A 25 18.45 -3.60 0.34
C GLY A 25 17.47 -2.52 -0.11
N ASP A 26 16.39 -2.89 -0.82
CA ASP A 26 15.32 -1.95 -1.15
C ASP A 26 14.57 -1.47 0.10
N GLU A 27 14.32 -0.17 0.16
CA GLU A 27 13.31 0.39 1.05
C GLU A 27 11.92 0.16 0.45
N VAL A 28 10.99 -0.35 1.27
CA VAL A 28 9.65 -0.73 0.85
C VAL A 28 8.60 -0.19 1.79
N LEU A 29 7.41 0.07 1.24
CA LEU A 29 6.20 0.37 1.98
C LEU A 29 5.31 -0.86 2.00
N ILE A 30 4.62 -1.07 3.13
CA ILE A 30 3.82 -2.26 3.40
C ILE A 30 2.45 -1.78 3.87
N GLU A 31 1.41 -2.13 3.12
CA GLU A 31 0.04 -1.67 3.36
C GLU A 31 -0.94 -2.85 3.33
N ALA A 32 -2.02 -2.75 4.10
CA ALA A 32 -3.10 -3.73 4.06
C ALA A 32 -4.08 -3.39 2.92
N GLU A 33 -4.40 -4.36 2.07
CA GLU A 33 -5.42 -4.26 1.03
C GLU A 33 -6.61 -5.14 1.43
N GLY A 34 -7.49 -4.62 2.27
CA GLY A 34 -8.66 -5.36 2.76
C GLY A 34 -8.35 -6.33 3.91
N ALA A 35 -9.03 -7.48 3.95
CA ALA A 35 -9.11 -8.32 5.14
C ALA A 35 -7.96 -9.34 5.29
N ASP A 36 -7.32 -9.75 4.20
CA ASP A 36 -6.36 -10.87 4.19
C ASP A 36 -5.16 -10.68 3.26
N ARG A 37 -4.97 -9.46 2.74
CA ARG A 37 -3.91 -9.15 1.79
C ARG A 37 -3.06 -7.99 2.27
N ILE A 38 -1.76 -8.13 2.05
CA ILE A 38 -0.77 -7.08 2.25
C ILE A 38 -0.07 -6.85 0.91
N VAL A 39 0.10 -5.58 0.54
CA VAL A 39 0.83 -5.16 -0.64
C VAL A 39 2.17 -4.58 -0.19
N VAL A 40 3.25 -5.02 -0.85
CA VAL A 40 4.60 -4.50 -0.65
C VAL A 40 5.05 -3.83 -1.93
N HIS A 41 5.43 -2.56 -1.86
CA HIS A 41 5.92 -1.81 -3.01
C HIS A 41 7.16 -1.00 -2.65
N ARG A 42 7.98 -0.70 -3.67
CA ARG A 42 9.19 0.11 -3.50
C ARG A 42 8.83 1.49 -2.96
N ALA A 43 9.54 1.94 -1.93
CA ALA A 43 9.37 3.29 -1.42
C ALA A 43 9.83 4.29 -2.49
N SER A 44 8.88 4.96 -3.13
CA SER A 44 9.14 6.16 -3.93
C SER A 44 8.92 7.39 -3.05
N PRO A 45 9.76 8.44 -3.13
CA PRO A 45 9.63 9.62 -2.30
C PRO A 45 8.32 10.44 -2.48
N ASP A 46 7.38 10.04 -3.35
CA ASP A 46 6.32 10.95 -3.82
C ASP A 46 4.92 10.35 -4.07
N LEU A 47 4.42 9.40 -3.25
CA LEU A 47 2.96 9.10 -3.34
C LEU A 47 2.32 8.60 -2.05
N ALA A 48 2.96 7.70 -1.30
CA ALA A 48 2.34 7.14 -0.09
C ALA A 48 2.22 8.16 1.06
N GLY A 49 3.16 9.10 1.16
CA GLY A 49 3.06 10.22 2.09
C GLY A 49 1.95 11.22 1.71
N ALA A 50 1.58 11.29 0.43
CA ALA A 50 0.49 12.14 -0.03
C ALA A 50 -0.86 11.50 0.29
N LEU A 51 -1.06 10.23 -0.09
CA LEU A 51 -2.34 9.55 0.09
C LEU A 51 -2.73 9.37 1.57
N GLY A 52 -1.80 9.02 2.45
CA GLY A 52 -2.06 8.90 3.88
C GLY A 52 -2.34 10.23 4.61
N VAL A 53 -1.98 11.38 4.01
CA VAL A 53 -2.29 12.72 4.54
C VAL A 53 -3.67 13.19 4.07
N PHE A 54 -4.10 12.81 2.86
CA PHE A 54 -5.38 13.24 2.31
C PHE A 54 -6.60 12.50 2.87
N ASP A 55 -6.45 11.27 3.36
CA ASP A 55 -7.55 10.51 3.99
C ASP A 55 -8.10 11.14 5.29
N GLY A 56 -7.44 12.18 5.83
CA GLY A 56 -7.89 12.94 6.99
C GLY A 56 -8.13 14.44 6.76
N LEU A 57 -7.92 14.95 5.53
CA LEU A 57 -8.06 16.37 5.20
C LEU A 57 -9.47 16.76 4.73
N TYR A 58 -10.24 15.78 4.28
CA TYR A 58 -11.57 16.00 3.72
C TYR A 58 -12.62 15.58 4.73
N GLU A 59 -13.58 16.47 4.99
CA GLU A 59 -14.73 16.10 5.81
C GLU A 59 -15.46 14.90 5.17
N PRO A 60 -16.03 14.00 5.99
CA PRO A 60 -16.80 12.86 5.47
C PRO A 60 -17.86 13.32 4.47
N GLY A 61 -17.83 12.78 3.25
CA GLY A 61 -18.77 13.13 2.17
C GLY A 61 -18.24 14.16 1.15
N TYR A 62 -17.14 14.86 1.43
CA TYR A 62 -16.58 15.87 0.52
C TYR A 62 -16.20 15.31 -0.86
N LEU A 63 -15.65 14.09 -0.90
CA LEU A 63 -15.26 13.44 -2.16
C LEU A 63 -16.48 12.93 -2.93
N GLU A 64 -17.57 12.57 -2.26
CA GLU A 64 -18.84 12.22 -2.90
C GLU A 64 -19.50 13.44 -3.53
N ASP A 65 -19.46 14.58 -2.85
CA ASP A 65 -20.01 15.86 -3.34
C ASP A 65 -19.27 16.35 -4.59
N LEU A 66 -17.93 16.36 -4.56
CA LEU A 66 -17.10 16.77 -5.71
C LEU A 66 -17.36 15.90 -6.95
N ARG A 67 -17.62 14.59 -6.78
CA ARG A 67 -17.94 13.66 -7.88
C ARG A 67 -19.35 13.85 -8.45
N SER A 68 -20.22 14.57 -7.75
CA SER A 68 -21.56 14.92 -8.20
C SER A 68 -21.55 16.20 -9.06
N GLU A 69 -20.64 17.13 -8.75
CA GLU A 69 -20.48 18.41 -9.44
C GLU A 69 -19.92 18.25 -10.87
N GLU A 70 -18.99 17.31 -11.09
CA GLU A 70 -18.40 17.00 -12.41
C GLU A 70 -19.39 16.31 -13.39
N ARG A 71 -20.63 16.05 -12.95
CA ARG A 71 -21.68 15.43 -13.75
C ARG A 71 -22.86 16.38 -14.04
N SER A 72 -22.72 17.67 -13.74
CA SER A 72 -23.70 18.72 -14.06
C SER A 72 -23.32 19.57 -15.27
#